data_AF-A0A936YJM8-F1
#
_entry.id   AF-A0A936YJM8-F1
#
_cell.length_a   1.000
_cell.length_b   1.000
_cell.length_c   1.000
_cell.angle_alpha   90.00
_cell.angle_beta   90.00
_cell.angle_gamma   90.00
#
_symmetry.space_group_name_H-M   'P 1'
#
loop_
_entity.id
_entity.type
_entity.pdbx_description
1 polymer ?
#
loop_
_entity_poly.entity_id
_entity_poly.type
_entity_poly.pdbx_seq_one_letter_code
_entity_poly.pdbx_strand_id
1 'polypeptide(L)'
;MRFVIFFLGLFSMIGQGAHATEVEPPLSSNRGPVLCVWSITVTQIAVAEKCFKGKDPEFVDTLKWSLGRMDAFILRNSKISVMALEARRRKLSNDVLKNMKADAAGVCVPGQPLLVFYPKTIPPRAEIEAATNKLLEINRRPEMNPCM
;
A
#
# COMPACT_ATOMS: atom_id res chain seq x y z
N MET A 1 -66.29 -17.30 8.81
CA MET A 1 -65.09 -17.39 7.94
C MET A 1 -64.55 -15.95 7.80
N ARG A 2 -63.45 -15.53 8.45
CA ARG A 2 -62.03 -15.63 8.00
C ARG A 2 -61.87 -14.95 6.60
N PHE A 3 -61.14 -13.86 6.32
CA PHE A 3 -59.85 -13.28 6.74
C PHE A 3 -59.83 -11.77 6.35
N VAL A 4 -59.40 -10.82 7.21
CA VAL A 4 -58.06 -10.16 7.32
C VAL A 4 -57.82 -8.95 6.40
N ILE A 5 -57.63 -7.80 7.05
CA ILE A 5 -57.01 -6.54 6.59
C ILE A 5 -55.49 -6.78 6.45
N PHE A 6 -54.83 -6.28 5.40
CA PHE A 6 -53.44 -5.82 5.53
C PHE A 6 -53.13 -4.64 4.58
N PHE A 7 -52.74 -3.55 5.23
CA PHE A 7 -52.11 -2.35 4.71
C PHE A 7 -50.64 -2.61 4.33
N LEU A 8 -50.03 -1.65 3.62
CA LEU A 8 -48.59 -1.41 3.39
C LEU A 8 -47.98 -1.97 2.09
N GLY A 9 -48.13 -1.20 1.01
CA GLY A 9 -47.19 -1.21 -0.11
C GLY A 9 -46.34 0.06 -0.06
N LEU A 10 -45.34 0.13 0.83
CA LEU A 10 -44.39 1.23 0.92
C LEU A 10 -42.96 0.69 0.72
N PHE A 11 -42.30 1.21 -0.31
CA PHE A 11 -40.85 1.30 -0.50
C PHE A 11 -40.00 0.02 -0.35
N SER A 12 -39.46 -0.44 -1.48
CA SER A 12 -38.05 -0.80 -1.53
C SER A 12 -37.49 -0.39 -2.88
N MET A 13 -36.89 0.81 -2.90
CA MET A 13 -35.91 1.16 -3.90
C MET A 13 -34.75 0.19 -3.76
N ILE A 14 -34.65 -0.76 -4.69
CA ILE A 14 -33.44 -1.54 -4.90
C ILE A 14 -32.43 -0.56 -5.47
N GLY A 15 -31.71 0.12 -4.57
CA GLY A 15 -30.46 0.77 -4.91
C GLY A 15 -29.52 -0.32 -5.39
N GLN A 16 -29.39 -0.46 -6.71
CA GLN A 16 -28.28 -1.15 -7.33
C GLN A 16 -27.02 -0.43 -6.91
N GLY A 17 -26.44 -0.87 -5.78
CA GLY A 17 -25.07 -0.57 -5.45
C GLY A 17 -24.23 -0.95 -6.65
N ALA A 18 -23.52 0.04 -7.20
CA ALA A 18 -22.55 -0.12 -8.27
C ALA A 18 -21.43 -1.04 -7.76
N HIS A 19 -21.68 -2.34 -7.82
CA HIS A 19 -20.67 -3.36 -7.59
C HIS A 19 -19.78 -3.41 -8.82
N ALA A 20 -18.58 -2.86 -8.65
CA ALA A 20 -17.37 -3.13 -9.42
C ALA A 20 -17.59 -3.38 -10.91
N THR A 21 -17.51 -2.30 -11.71
CA THR A 21 -17.22 -2.42 -13.13
C THR A 21 -15.97 -3.29 -13.29
N GLU A 22 -16.20 -4.46 -13.87
CA GLU A 22 -15.25 -5.42 -14.45
C GLU A 22 -13.77 -5.06 -14.25
N VAL A 23 -13.10 -5.78 -13.33
CA VAL A 23 -11.64 -5.74 -13.24
C VAL A 23 -11.11 -6.29 -14.56
N GLU A 24 -10.58 -5.42 -15.42
CA GLU A 24 -9.97 -5.80 -16.70
C GLU A 24 -9.07 -7.05 -16.52
N PRO A 25 -9.06 -7.99 -17.49
CA PRO A 25 -8.11 -9.11 -17.48
C PRO A 25 -6.68 -8.60 -17.33
N PRO A 26 -5.73 -9.43 -16.82
CA PRO A 26 -4.36 -8.99 -16.61
C PRO A 26 -3.75 -8.60 -17.95
N LEU A 27 -3.85 -7.31 -18.28
CA LEU A 27 -3.07 -6.71 -19.35
C LEU A 27 -1.63 -6.99 -18.98
N SER A 28 -0.85 -7.49 -19.92
CA SER A 28 0.61 -7.53 -19.84
C SER A 28 1.11 -6.16 -19.38
N SER A 29 1.28 -5.99 -18.08
CA SER A 29 1.11 -4.67 -17.48
C SER A 29 2.46 -3.97 -17.43
N ASN A 30 2.80 -3.27 -18.52
CA ASN A 30 3.80 -2.20 -18.56
C ASN A 30 3.44 -1.02 -17.61
N ARG A 31 2.46 -1.20 -16.72
CA ARG A 31 1.87 -0.18 -15.83
C ARG A 31 2.42 -0.26 -14.41
N GLY A 32 3.37 -1.17 -14.16
CA GLY A 32 4.14 -1.25 -12.92
C GLY A 32 3.45 -2.03 -11.78
N PRO A 33 4.24 -2.72 -10.94
CA PRO A 33 3.77 -3.65 -9.91
C PRO A 33 3.36 -2.95 -8.58
N VAL A 34 2.08 -2.59 -8.41
CA VAL A 34 1.62 -1.84 -7.22
C VAL A 34 1.98 -2.51 -5.88
N LEU A 35 1.78 -3.83 -5.74
CA LEU A 35 2.10 -4.54 -4.48
C LEU A 35 3.62 -4.58 -4.23
N CYS A 36 4.41 -4.59 -5.30
CA CYS A 36 5.86 -4.53 -5.19
C CYS A 36 6.33 -3.20 -4.61
N VAL A 37 5.92 -2.10 -5.27
CA VAL A 37 6.30 -0.74 -4.86
C VAL A 37 5.79 -0.45 -3.45
N TRP A 38 4.59 -0.94 -3.12
CA TRP A 38 4.04 -0.91 -1.76
C TRP A 38 4.98 -1.60 -0.76
N SER A 39 5.43 -2.82 -1.06
CA SER A 39 6.32 -3.57 -0.15
C SER A 39 7.68 -2.89 0.03
N ILE A 40 8.27 -2.37 -1.06
CA ILE A 40 9.51 -1.60 -1.03
C ILE A 40 9.32 -0.35 -0.16
N THR A 41 8.22 0.38 -0.33
CA THR A 41 7.94 1.60 0.44
C THR A 41 7.79 1.30 1.94
N VAL A 42 7.12 0.19 2.30
CA VAL A 42 7.06 -0.27 3.71
C VAL A 42 8.45 -0.59 4.25
N THR A 43 9.27 -1.30 3.48
CA THR A 43 10.65 -1.61 3.86
C THR A 43 11.51 -0.36 4.02
N GLN A 44 11.38 0.61 3.11
CA GLN A 44 12.08 1.89 3.17
C GLN A 44 11.76 2.68 4.44
N ILE A 45 10.47 2.76 4.80
CA ILE A 45 10.03 3.44 6.03
C ILE A 45 10.63 2.72 7.26
N ALA A 46 10.51 1.39 7.33
CA ALA A 46 11.05 0.63 8.45
C ALA A 46 12.57 0.78 8.60
N VAL A 47 13.32 0.76 7.48
CA VAL A 47 14.77 0.99 7.46
C VAL A 47 15.10 2.42 7.89
N ALA A 48 14.39 3.42 7.36
CA ALA A 48 14.59 4.82 7.70
C ALA A 48 14.37 5.07 9.20
N GLU A 49 13.26 4.59 9.76
CA GLU A 49 12.92 4.77 11.17
C GLU A 49 13.88 4.05 12.12
N LYS A 50 14.47 2.93 11.69
CA LYS A 50 15.41 2.14 12.50
C LYS A 50 16.87 2.62 12.38
N CYS A 51 17.36 2.88 11.17
CA CYS A 51 18.78 3.17 10.92
C CYS A 51 19.10 4.64 10.67
N PHE A 52 18.13 5.41 10.19
CA PHE A 52 18.32 6.79 9.75
C PHE A 52 17.37 7.74 10.47
N LYS A 53 17.06 7.42 11.73
CA LYS A 53 16.06 8.11 12.53
C LYS A 53 16.38 9.62 12.59
N GLY A 54 15.44 10.43 12.11
CA GLY A 54 15.55 11.89 12.10
C GLY A 54 16.46 12.48 11.02
N LYS A 55 17.10 11.66 10.17
CA LYS A 55 18.03 12.16 9.14
C LYS A 55 17.33 12.91 8.01
N ASP A 56 16.27 12.31 7.45
CA ASP A 56 15.57 12.83 6.27
C ASP A 56 14.04 12.80 6.52
N PRO A 57 13.52 13.68 7.40
CA PRO A 57 12.11 13.61 7.83
C PRO A 57 11.12 13.84 6.68
N GLU A 58 11.40 14.79 5.77
CA GLU A 58 10.53 15.05 4.61
C GLU A 58 10.44 13.83 3.67
N PHE A 59 11.54 13.10 3.49
CA PHE A 59 11.55 11.89 2.69
C PHE A 59 10.66 10.82 3.32
N VAL A 60 10.79 10.57 4.62
CA VAL A 60 9.96 9.60 5.34
C VAL A 60 8.48 9.99 5.29
N ASP A 61 8.16 11.27 5.43
CA ASP A 61 6.78 11.75 5.30
C ASP A 61 6.24 11.58 3.88
N THR A 62 7.07 11.79 2.86
CA THR A 62 6.70 11.55 1.46
C THR A 62 6.46 10.07 1.18
N LEU A 63 7.27 9.18 1.76
CA LEU A 63 7.04 7.73 1.68
C LEU A 63 5.73 7.32 2.37
N LYS A 64 5.42 7.90 3.54
CA LYS A 64 4.15 7.65 4.25
C LYS A 64 2.95 8.14 3.46
N TRP A 65 3.04 9.31 2.82
CA TRP A 65 2.03 9.79 1.90
C TRP A 65 1.84 8.81 0.73
N SER A 66 2.93 8.38 0.09
CA SER A 66 2.89 7.44 -1.03
C SER A 66 2.26 6.10 -0.64
N LEU A 67 2.63 5.58 0.54
CA LEU A 67 2.06 4.36 1.10
C LEU A 67 0.55 4.48 1.30
N GLY A 68 0.05 5.59 1.85
CA GLY A 68 -1.37 5.83 2.02
C GLY A 68 -2.14 5.86 0.69
N ARG A 69 -1.55 6.44 -0.37
CA ARG A 69 -2.13 6.42 -1.72
C ARG A 69 -2.23 4.99 -2.28
N MET A 70 -1.18 4.19 -2.09
CA MET A 70 -1.16 2.78 -2.49
C MET A 70 -2.13 1.93 -1.68
N ASP A 71 -2.29 2.18 -0.38
CA ASP A 71 -3.27 1.48 0.44
C ASP A 71 -4.70 1.74 -0.07
N ALA A 72 -5.03 3.01 -0.33
CA ALA A 72 -6.33 3.37 -0.90
C ALA A 72 -6.56 2.72 -2.27
N PHE A 73 -5.51 2.61 -3.09
CA PHE A 73 -5.55 1.86 -4.35
C PHE A 73 -5.83 0.38 -4.15
N ILE A 74 -5.13 -0.27 -3.22
CA ILE A 74 -5.28 -1.70 -2.97
C ILE A 74 -6.68 -2.00 -2.45
N LEU A 75 -7.19 -1.19 -1.53
CA LEU A 75 -8.53 -1.38 -0.95
C LEU A 75 -9.64 -1.20 -1.99
N ARG A 76 -9.53 -0.18 -2.87
CA ARG A 76 -10.56 0.06 -3.90
C ARG A 76 -10.52 -0.94 -5.06
N ASN A 77 -9.38 -1.60 -5.30
CA ASN A 77 -9.18 -2.51 -6.45
C ASN A 77 -9.00 -3.99 -6.06
N SER A 78 -9.27 -4.36 -4.81
CA SER A 78 -9.18 -5.74 -4.36
C SER A 78 -10.21 -6.07 -3.28
N LYS A 79 -10.35 -7.34 -2.92
CA LYS A 79 -11.28 -7.80 -1.87
C LYS A 79 -10.65 -7.81 -0.47
N ILE A 80 -9.47 -7.20 -0.29
CA ILE A 80 -8.81 -7.18 1.01
C ILE A 80 -9.50 -6.19 1.96
N SER A 81 -9.65 -6.57 3.23
CA SER A 81 -10.12 -5.64 4.26
C SER A 81 -8.99 -4.71 4.74
N VAL A 82 -9.37 -3.58 5.33
CA VAL A 82 -8.42 -2.65 5.98
C VAL A 82 -7.56 -3.38 7.00
N MET A 83 -8.18 -4.16 7.89
CA MET A 83 -7.47 -4.94 8.92
C MET A 83 -6.46 -5.92 8.32
N ALA A 84 -6.82 -6.60 7.22
CA ALA A 84 -5.92 -7.55 6.56
C ALA A 84 -4.75 -6.84 5.88
N LEU A 85 -4.96 -5.66 5.28
CA LEU A 85 -3.89 -4.85 4.69
C LEU A 85 -2.93 -4.32 5.76
N GLU A 86 -3.46 -3.82 6.87
CA GLU A 86 -2.64 -3.40 8.00
C GLU A 86 -1.84 -4.56 8.62
N ALA A 87 -2.47 -5.73 8.78
CA ALA A 87 -1.79 -6.91 9.29
C ALA A 87 -0.61 -7.31 8.40
N ARG A 88 -0.78 -7.23 7.06
CA ARG A 88 0.32 -7.45 6.11
C ARG A 88 1.43 -6.42 6.26
N ARG A 89 1.07 -5.13 6.42
CA ARG A 89 2.05 -4.05 6.63
C ARG A 89 2.86 -4.27 7.91
N ARG A 90 2.18 -4.53 9.03
CA ARG A 90 2.82 -4.81 10.32
C ARG A 90 3.74 -6.02 10.24
N LYS A 91 3.27 -7.11 9.62
CA LYS A 91 4.09 -8.31 9.41
C LYS A 91 5.36 -7.99 8.62
N LEU A 92 5.23 -7.31 7.47
CA LEU A 92 6.38 -6.95 6.65
C LEU A 92 7.36 -6.03 7.39
N SER A 93 6.86 -5.01 8.08
CA SER A 93 7.69 -4.11 8.89
C SER A 93 8.45 -4.88 9.97
N ASN A 94 7.77 -5.79 10.69
CA ASN A 94 8.40 -6.62 11.71
C ASN A 94 9.44 -7.58 11.12
N ASP A 95 9.15 -8.16 9.96
CA ASP A 95 10.08 -9.04 9.24
C ASP A 95 11.34 -8.27 8.82
N VAL A 96 11.21 -7.02 8.35
CA VAL A 96 12.35 -6.13 8.05
C VAL A 96 13.15 -5.87 9.32
N LEU A 97 12.52 -5.37 10.38
CA LEU A 97 13.19 -5.02 11.64
C LEU A 97 13.90 -6.22 12.29
N LYS A 98 13.30 -7.41 12.25
CA LYS A 98 13.90 -8.64 12.78
C LYS A 98 15.19 -9.03 12.05
N ASN A 99 15.26 -8.76 10.75
CA ASN A 99 16.41 -9.11 9.92
C ASN A 99 17.48 -8.00 9.87
N MET A 100 17.25 -6.87 10.54
CA MET A 100 18.22 -5.79 10.66
C MET A 100 19.11 -5.99 11.88
N LYS A 101 20.41 -5.83 11.67
CA LYS A 101 21.45 -5.91 12.69
C LYS A 101 21.84 -4.51 13.13
N ALA A 102 21.97 -4.32 14.43
CA ALA A 102 22.59 -3.16 15.03
C ALA A 102 23.86 -3.57 15.77
N ASP A 103 24.83 -2.67 15.86
CA ASP A 103 25.99 -2.83 16.73
C ASP A 103 25.63 -2.62 18.21
N ALA A 104 26.64 -2.70 19.08
CA ALA A 104 26.45 -2.51 20.52
C ALA A 104 25.96 -1.10 20.91
N ALA A 105 26.16 -0.10 20.04
CA ALA A 105 25.67 1.26 20.21
C ALA A 105 24.25 1.45 19.65
N GLY A 106 23.63 0.40 19.11
CA GLY A 106 22.31 0.45 18.49
C GLY A 106 22.31 1.04 17.07
N VAL A 107 23.49 1.25 16.47
CA VAL A 107 23.65 1.77 15.11
C VAL A 107 23.60 0.61 14.11
N CYS A 108 22.91 0.80 12.99
CA CYS A 108 22.83 -0.26 11.98
C CYS A 108 24.18 -0.58 11.36
N VAL A 109 24.52 -1.88 11.32
CA VAL A 109 25.78 -2.36 10.73
C VAL A 109 25.80 -2.04 9.23
N PRO A 110 26.88 -1.44 8.67
CA PRO A 110 27.00 -1.16 7.25
C PRO A 110 26.96 -2.43 6.37
N GLY A 111 26.58 -2.29 5.09
CA GLY A 111 26.63 -3.37 4.11
C GLY A 111 25.53 -4.43 4.22
N GLN A 112 24.56 -4.25 5.11
CA GLN A 112 23.42 -5.16 5.20
C GLN A 112 22.52 -5.10 3.95
N PRO A 113 22.00 -6.24 3.46
CA PRO A 113 21.16 -6.26 2.25
C PRO A 113 19.96 -5.31 2.33
N LEU A 114 19.31 -5.20 3.49
CA LEU A 114 18.14 -4.34 3.66
C LEU A 114 18.44 -2.84 3.55
N LEU A 115 19.71 -2.43 3.71
CA LEU A 115 20.08 -1.02 3.54
C LEU A 115 20.02 -0.57 2.07
N VAL A 116 19.98 -1.50 1.10
CA VAL A 116 19.83 -1.17 -0.33
C VAL A 116 18.53 -0.40 -0.62
N PHE A 117 17.51 -0.60 0.20
CA PHE A 117 16.24 0.09 0.04
C PHE A 117 16.32 1.56 0.43
N TYR A 118 17.25 1.96 1.29
CA TYR A 118 17.42 3.36 1.64
C TYR A 118 18.34 4.05 0.62
N PRO A 119 17.83 5.04 -0.14
CA PRO A 119 18.61 5.62 -1.24
C PRO A 119 19.80 6.43 -0.72
N LYS A 120 20.91 6.39 -1.46
CA LYS A 120 22.10 7.20 -1.15
C LYS A 120 21.87 8.69 -1.38
N THR A 121 21.02 9.02 -2.35
CA THR A 121 20.59 10.37 -2.68
C THR A 121 19.07 10.40 -2.58
N ILE A 122 18.56 11.28 -1.71
CA ILE A 122 17.12 11.41 -1.50
C ILE A 122 16.50 12.05 -2.76
N PRO A 123 15.53 11.39 -3.42
CA PRO A 123 14.84 11.98 -4.54
C PRO A 123 13.94 13.14 -4.06
N PRO A 124 13.77 14.21 -4.85
CA PRO A 124 12.84 15.28 -4.54
C PRO A 124 11.42 14.75 -4.31
N ARG A 125 10.70 15.38 -3.38
CA ARG A 125 9.30 15.03 -3.07
C ARG A 125 8.42 14.98 -4.32
N ALA A 126 8.52 15.99 -5.19
CA ALA A 126 7.72 16.09 -6.41
C ALA A 126 7.91 14.89 -7.35
N GLU A 127 9.12 14.31 -7.42
CA GLU A 127 9.39 13.14 -8.25
C GLU A 127 8.71 11.89 -7.69
N ILE A 128 8.77 11.69 -6.37
CA ILE A 128 8.06 10.58 -5.72
C ILE A 128 6.55 10.74 -5.92
N GLU A 129 6.01 11.93 -5.69
CA GLU A 129 4.57 12.18 -5.86
C GLU A 129 4.10 11.94 -7.30
N ALA A 130 4.87 12.40 -8.29
CA ALA A 130 4.59 12.16 -9.70
C ALA A 130 4.62 10.67 -10.04
N ALA A 131 5.65 9.94 -9.59
CA ALA A 131 5.79 8.51 -9.82
C ALA A 131 4.64 7.71 -9.17
N THR A 132 4.27 8.04 -7.93
CA THR A 132 3.14 7.42 -7.23
C THR A 132 1.82 7.71 -7.92
N ASN A 133 1.56 8.95 -8.30
CA ASN A 133 0.33 9.28 -9.02
C ASN A 133 0.27 8.56 -10.37
N LYS A 134 1.38 8.48 -11.09
CA LYS A 134 1.45 7.74 -12.35
C LYS A 134 1.19 6.24 -12.17
N LEU A 135 1.76 5.62 -11.15
CA LEU A 135 1.54 4.21 -10.81
C LEU A 135 0.07 3.91 -10.54
N LEU A 136 -0.64 4.84 -9.90
CA LEU A 136 -1.99 4.65 -9.37
C LEU A 136 -3.12 5.24 -10.23
N GLU A 137 -2.75 5.83 -11.38
CA GLU A 137 -3.64 6.56 -12.30
C GLU A 137 -4.81 5.70 -12.79
N ILE A 138 -4.59 4.41 -13.05
CA ILE A 138 -5.58 3.50 -13.63
C ILE A 138 -6.00 2.44 -12.61
N ASN A 139 -7.31 2.32 -12.37
CA ASN A 139 -7.90 1.24 -11.57
C ASN A 139 -7.64 -0.12 -12.21
N ARG A 140 -7.02 -1.02 -11.46
CA ARG A 140 -6.67 -2.39 -11.88
C ARG A 140 -6.35 -3.24 -10.67
N ARG A 141 -6.35 -4.56 -10.84
CA ARG A 141 -5.89 -5.48 -9.79
C ARG A 141 -4.48 -5.08 -9.32
N PRO A 142 -4.23 -4.99 -8.01
CA PRO A 142 -2.89 -4.73 -7.51
C PRO A 142 -2.02 -5.99 -7.68
N GLU A 143 -0.97 -5.89 -8.48
CA GLU A 143 -0.08 -7.01 -8.83
C GLU A 143 1.29 -6.90 -8.16
N MET A 144 1.92 -8.05 -7.94
CA MET A 144 3.27 -8.17 -7.35
C MET A 144 4.37 -8.22 -8.41
N ASN A 145 4.11 -8.79 -9.59
CA ASN A 145 5.14 -9.16 -10.57
C ASN A 145 4.94 -8.39 -11.88
N PRO A 146 6.02 -7.94 -12.57
CA PRO A 146 7.44 -8.04 -12.20
C PRO A 146 7.85 -7.05 -11.11
N CYS A 147 8.51 -7.53 -10.05
CA CYS A 147 9.31 -6.72 -9.12
C CYS A 147 10.76 -6.71 -9.63
N MET A 148 11.06 -5.78 -10.55
CA MET A 148 12.22 -5.80 -11.47
C MET A 148 12.01 -6.68 -12.69
#